data_AF-A0A419XBE5-F1
#
_entry.id   AF-A0A419XBE5-F1
#
_cell.length_a   1.000
_cell.length_b   1.000
_cell.length_c   1.000
_cell.angle_alpha   90.00
_cell.angle_beta   90.00
_cell.angle_gamma   90.00
#
_symmetry.space_group_name_H-M   'P 1'
#
loop_
_entity.id
_entity.type
_entity.pdbx_description
1 polymer ?
#
loop_
_entity_poly.entity_id
_entity_poly.type
_entity_poly.pdbx_seq_one_letter_code
_entity_poly.pdbx_strand_id
1 'polypeptide(L)'
;MTESDSPQPSLPTWDQVVTLRDFIHGRTYAAAVPTIRLNGEPPHAPGSALARVAEVNGALYEVTSHLCRHLYAELATGRPGPVAEESWAALASIAAAWREDPELPGWMSELLPVKPR
;
A
#
# COMPACT_ATOMS: atom_id res chain seq x y z
N MET A 1 23.98 12.82 -25.65
CA MET A 1 22.69 12.15 -25.45
C MET A 1 22.95 10.97 -24.54
N THR A 2 22.59 11.08 -23.27
CA THR A 2 22.57 9.94 -22.35
C THR A 2 21.11 9.73 -22.01
N GLU A 3 20.47 8.81 -22.72
CA GLU A 3 19.22 8.22 -22.24
C GLU A 3 19.57 7.46 -20.96
N SER A 4 19.21 8.04 -19.82
CA SER A 4 19.07 7.30 -18.57
C SER A 4 17.89 6.36 -18.78
N ASP A 5 18.18 5.16 -19.27
CA ASP A 5 17.27 4.03 -19.26
C ASP A 5 17.10 3.62 -17.80
N SER A 6 16.29 4.38 -17.08
CA SER A 6 15.81 3.99 -15.76
C SER A 6 14.98 2.74 -16.01
N PRO A 7 15.29 1.59 -15.41
CA PRO A 7 14.52 0.37 -15.66
C PRO A 7 13.06 0.70 -15.37
N GLN A 8 12.23 0.74 -16.42
CA GLN A 8 10.79 0.85 -16.25
C GLN A 8 10.40 -0.29 -15.33
N PRO A 9 9.81 -0.03 -14.15
CA PRO A 9 9.38 -1.11 -13.28
C PRO A 9 8.40 -1.95 -14.09
N SER A 10 8.77 -3.20 -14.35
CA SER A 10 7.86 -4.15 -14.98
C SER A 10 6.59 -4.21 -14.15
N LEU A 11 5.45 -4.13 -14.81
CA LEU A 11 4.16 -4.22 -14.14
C LEU A 11 4.10 -5.51 -13.31
N PRO A 12 3.49 -5.45 -12.12
CA PRO A 12 3.53 -6.57 -11.19
C PRO A 12 2.71 -7.74 -11.70
N THR A 13 3.06 -8.93 -11.26
CA THR A 13 2.18 -10.09 -11.35
C THR A 13 1.02 -9.98 -10.36
N TRP A 14 -0.05 -10.73 -10.62
CA TRP A 14 -1.20 -10.79 -9.71
C TRP A 14 -0.79 -11.17 -8.28
N ASP A 15 0.12 -12.14 -8.14
CA ASP A 15 0.63 -12.59 -6.84
C ASP A 15 1.45 -11.53 -6.12
N GLN A 16 2.22 -10.72 -6.87
CA GLN A 16 2.94 -9.58 -6.30
C GLN A 16 1.97 -8.52 -5.75
N VAL A 17 0.87 -8.25 -6.45
CA VAL A 17 -0.17 -7.33 -5.96
C VAL A 17 -0.83 -7.87 -4.70
N VAL A 18 -1.18 -9.17 -4.67
CA VAL A 18 -1.77 -9.82 -3.49
C VAL A 18 -0.82 -9.73 -2.29
N THR A 19 0.44 -10.11 -2.50
CA THR A 19 1.46 -10.10 -1.45
C THR A 19 1.67 -8.70 -0.89
N LEU A 20 1.74 -7.69 -1.76
CA LEU A 20 1.93 -6.30 -1.33
C LEU A 20 0.72 -5.75 -0.56
N ARG A 21 -0.49 -6.05 -1.05
CA ARG A 21 -1.74 -5.70 -0.36
C ARG A 21 -1.77 -6.27 1.04
N ASP A 22 -1.48 -7.57 1.17
CA ASP A 22 -1.56 -8.27 2.45
C ASP A 22 -0.50 -7.75 3.42
N PHE A 23 0.70 -7.42 2.93
CA PHE A 23 1.70 -6.72 3.72
C PHE A 23 1.21 -5.35 4.23
N ILE A 24 0.75 -4.46 3.34
CA ILE A 24 0.28 -3.12 3.73
C ILE A 24 -0.90 -3.21 4.69
N HIS A 25 -1.87 -4.08 4.41
CA HIS A 25 -3.02 -4.29 5.28
C HIS A 25 -2.61 -4.86 6.65
N GLY A 26 -1.68 -5.80 6.69
CA GLY A 26 -1.15 -6.35 7.93
C GLY A 26 -0.48 -5.27 8.80
N ARG A 27 0.36 -4.43 8.20
CA ARG A 27 1.03 -3.31 8.90
C ARG A 27 0.02 -2.25 9.37
N THR A 28 -0.94 -1.90 8.52
CA THR A 28 -2.03 -0.97 8.86
C THR A 28 -2.87 -1.52 10.01
N TYR A 29 -3.24 -2.79 9.96
CA TYR A 29 -3.99 -3.45 11.03
C TYR A 29 -3.20 -3.44 12.35
N ALA A 30 -1.92 -3.82 12.32
CA ALA A 30 -1.05 -3.81 13.50
C ALA A 30 -0.99 -2.42 14.15
N ALA A 31 -0.91 -1.35 13.35
CA ALA A 31 -0.95 0.03 13.84
C ALA A 31 -2.33 0.44 14.41
N ALA A 32 -3.41 -0.15 13.90
CA ALA A 32 -4.77 0.12 14.32
C ALA A 32 -5.24 -0.69 15.54
N VAL A 33 -4.52 -1.76 15.94
CA VAL A 33 -4.90 -2.65 17.06
C VAL A 33 -5.35 -1.88 18.32
N PRO A 34 -4.65 -0.83 18.79
CA PRO A 34 -5.05 -0.09 19.99
C PRO A 34 -6.41 0.63 19.87
N THR A 35 -6.93 0.78 18.66
CA THR A 35 -8.20 1.45 18.37
C THR A 35 -9.35 0.48 18.15
N ILE A 36 -9.09 -0.82 18.07
CA ILE A 36 -10.11 -1.85 17.90
C ILE A 36 -10.99 -1.87 19.15
N ARG A 37 -12.31 -1.91 18.91
CA ARG A 37 -13.33 -1.93 19.95
C ARG A 37 -14.08 -3.24 19.92
N LEU A 38 -14.55 -3.69 21.08
CA LEU A 38 -15.44 -4.83 21.17
C LEU A 38 -16.86 -4.45 20.72
N ASN A 39 -17.62 -5.44 20.27
CA ASN A 39 -19.00 -5.22 19.84
C ASN A 39 -19.83 -4.62 20.99
N GLY A 40 -20.43 -3.46 20.74
CA GLY A 40 -21.26 -2.73 21.71
C GLY A 40 -20.53 -1.63 22.49
N GLU A 41 -19.21 -1.49 22.35
CA GLU A 41 -18.47 -0.38 22.97
C GLU A 41 -18.75 0.96 22.28
N PRO A 42 -18.81 2.07 23.05
CA PRO A 42 -19.01 3.40 22.50
C PRO A 42 -17.85 3.82 21.59
N PRO A 43 -18.04 4.75 20.64
CA PRO A 43 -16.95 5.32 19.84
C PRO A 43 -15.88 5.97 20.69
N HIS A 44 -14.65 6.00 20.17
CA HIS A 44 -13.59 6.83 20.72
C HIS A 44 -14.07 8.29 20.77
N ALA A 45 -13.70 9.00 21.83
CA ALA A 45 -14.08 10.40 21.99
C ALA A 45 -13.67 11.21 20.74
N PRO A 46 -14.57 12.02 20.14
CA PRO A 46 -14.24 12.83 18.98
C PRO A 46 -12.98 13.67 19.21
N GLY A 47 -12.06 13.65 18.25
CA GLY A 47 -10.79 14.40 18.33
C GLY A 47 -9.71 13.77 19.22
N SER A 48 -9.99 12.66 19.91
CA SER A 48 -8.97 11.90 20.65
C SER A 48 -7.91 11.30 19.72
N ALA A 49 -6.74 10.99 20.27
CA ALA A 49 -5.68 10.31 19.52
C ALA A 49 -6.15 8.97 18.94
N LEU A 50 -6.92 8.19 19.71
CA LEU A 50 -7.46 6.90 19.24
C LEU A 50 -8.46 7.07 18.11
N ALA A 51 -9.34 8.08 18.17
CA ALA A 51 -10.27 8.38 17.08
C ALA A 51 -9.52 8.74 15.78
N ARG A 52 -8.48 9.58 15.87
CA ARG A 52 -7.66 9.98 14.72
C ARG A 52 -6.89 8.79 14.13
N VAL A 53 -6.31 7.94 14.97
CA VAL A 53 -5.61 6.74 14.51
C VAL A 53 -6.57 5.79 13.81
N ALA A 54 -7.79 5.59 14.35
CA ALA A 54 -8.80 4.76 13.71
C ALA A 54 -9.19 5.30 12.32
N GLU A 55 -9.43 6.60 12.22
CA GLU A 55 -9.79 7.28 10.97
C GLU A 55 -8.69 7.16 9.91
N VAL A 56 -7.44 7.49 10.27
CA VAL A 56 -6.30 7.41 9.35
C VAL A 56 -6.05 5.98 8.87
N ASN A 57 -6.13 4.99 9.76
CA ASN A 57 -5.98 3.59 9.36
C ASN A 57 -7.11 3.13 8.43
N GLY A 58 -8.36 3.55 8.71
CA GLY A 58 -9.48 3.28 7.81
C GLY A 58 -9.27 3.89 6.43
N ALA A 59 -8.84 5.14 6.36
CA ALA A 59 -8.53 5.81 5.09
C ALA A 59 -7.41 5.11 4.32
N LEU A 60 -6.34 4.68 5.00
CA LEU A 60 -5.23 3.97 4.38
C LEU A 60 -5.66 2.60 3.83
N TYR A 61 -6.51 1.88 4.56
CA TYR A 61 -7.09 0.62 4.10
C TYR A 61 -7.92 0.80 2.83
N GLU A 62 -8.80 1.82 2.80
CA GLU A 62 -9.65 2.12 1.65
C GLU A 62 -8.83 2.52 0.41
N VAL A 63 -7.83 3.40 0.58
CA VAL A 63 -6.94 3.80 -0.51
C VAL A 63 -6.17 2.60 -1.06
N THR A 64 -5.59 1.77 -0.19
CA THR A 64 -4.87 0.56 -0.61
C THR A 64 -5.79 -0.39 -1.37
N SER A 65 -6.99 -0.64 -0.84
CA SER A 65 -8.00 -1.50 -1.47
C SER A 65 -8.49 -0.96 -2.82
N HIS A 66 -8.60 0.37 -2.96
CA HIS A 66 -8.98 1.03 -4.20
C HIS A 66 -7.88 0.89 -5.27
N LEU A 67 -6.63 1.17 -4.92
CA LEU A 67 -5.48 1.01 -5.81
C LEU A 67 -5.31 -0.44 -6.28
N CYS A 68 -5.43 -1.41 -5.38
CA CYS A 68 -5.40 -2.81 -5.75
C CYS A 68 -6.52 -3.18 -6.71
N ARG A 69 -7.76 -2.70 -6.49
CA ARG A 69 -8.89 -2.95 -7.41
C ARG A 69 -8.64 -2.41 -8.80
N HIS A 70 -8.15 -1.18 -8.92
CA HIS A 70 -7.80 -0.59 -10.22
C HIS A 70 -6.71 -1.41 -10.93
N LEU A 71 -5.67 -1.77 -10.19
CA LEU A 71 -4.57 -2.57 -10.72
C LEU A 71 -5.04 -3.95 -11.20
N TYR A 72 -5.88 -4.65 -10.42
CA TYR A 72 -6.46 -5.93 -10.84
C TYR A 72 -7.33 -5.80 -12.08
N ALA A 73 -8.15 -4.74 -12.18
CA ALA A 73 -8.99 -4.49 -13.34
C ALA A 73 -8.14 -4.29 -14.60
N GLU A 74 -7.07 -3.50 -14.51
CA GLU A 74 -6.13 -3.27 -15.61
C GLU A 74 -5.37 -4.54 -16.00
N LEU A 75 -4.86 -5.31 -15.03
CA LEU A 75 -4.16 -6.57 -15.30
C LEU A 75 -5.09 -7.60 -15.98
N ALA A 76 -6.37 -7.64 -15.60
CA ALA A 76 -7.36 -8.53 -16.21
C ALA A 76 -7.62 -8.22 -17.69
N THR A 77 -7.32 -7.00 -18.17
CA THR A 77 -7.42 -6.67 -19.60
C THR A 77 -6.31 -7.31 -20.45
N GLY A 78 -5.23 -7.78 -19.82
CA GLY A 78 -4.03 -8.27 -20.50
C GLY A 78 -3.21 -7.19 -21.22
N ARG A 79 -3.64 -5.93 -21.16
CA ARG A 79 -2.93 -4.76 -21.71
C ARG A 79 -2.96 -3.61 -20.69
N PRO A 80 -2.32 -3.80 -19.53
CA PRO A 80 -2.33 -2.81 -18.47
C PRO A 80 -1.78 -1.45 -18.96
N GLY A 81 -2.54 -0.38 -18.72
CA GLY A 81 -2.20 0.96 -19.15
C GLY A 81 -1.56 1.83 -18.06
N PRO A 82 -1.46 3.15 -18.28
CA PRO A 82 -0.83 4.10 -17.33
C PRO A 82 -1.44 4.06 -15.92
N VAL A 83 -2.75 3.81 -15.82
CA VAL A 83 -3.45 3.66 -14.53
C VAL A 83 -2.88 2.51 -13.71
N ALA A 84 -2.47 1.41 -14.35
CA ALA A 84 -1.84 0.28 -13.67
C ALA A 84 -0.46 0.67 -13.12
N GLU A 85 0.34 1.37 -13.92
CA GLU A 85 1.67 1.85 -13.54
C GLU A 85 1.59 2.82 -12.35
N GLU A 86 0.69 3.80 -12.42
CA GLU A 86 0.46 4.76 -11.35
C GLU A 86 -0.05 4.11 -10.06
N SER A 87 -1.01 3.17 -10.20
CA SER A 87 -1.54 2.43 -9.05
C SER A 87 -0.46 1.58 -8.38
N TRP A 88 0.40 0.96 -9.19
CA TRP A 88 1.52 0.18 -8.68
C TRP A 88 2.57 1.04 -7.98
N ALA A 89 2.95 2.16 -8.58
CA ALA A 89 3.89 3.11 -7.99
C ALA A 89 3.37 3.70 -6.68
N ALA A 90 2.06 3.98 -6.58
CA ALA A 90 1.42 4.43 -5.36
C ALA A 90 1.49 3.37 -4.24
N LEU A 91 1.19 2.11 -4.55
CA LEU A 91 1.30 1.01 -3.58
C LEU A 91 2.75 0.81 -3.11
N ALA A 92 3.72 0.83 -4.02
CA ALA A 92 5.13 0.76 -3.68
C ALA A 92 5.57 1.94 -2.79
N SER A 93 5.06 3.15 -3.06
CA SER A 93 5.34 4.35 -2.26
C SER A 93 4.75 4.26 -0.85
N ILE A 94 3.54 3.72 -0.70
CA ILE A 94 2.94 3.43 0.61
C ILE A 94 3.81 2.43 1.37
N ALA A 95 4.19 1.33 0.71
CA ALA A 95 4.97 0.29 1.35
C ALA A 95 6.41 0.72 1.70
N ALA A 96 6.95 1.74 1.03
CA ALA A 96 8.23 2.36 1.36
C ALA A 96 8.28 2.93 2.78
N ALA A 97 7.14 3.23 3.40
CA ALA A 97 7.05 3.62 4.82
C ALA A 97 7.56 2.52 5.77
N TRP A 98 7.56 1.26 5.31
CA TRP A 98 8.05 0.09 6.05
C TRP A 98 9.29 -0.53 5.39
N ARG A 99 10.15 0.29 4.76
CA ARG A 99 11.37 -0.18 4.09
C ARG A 99 12.27 -1.05 4.97
N GLU A 100 12.34 -0.73 6.25
CA GLU A 100 13.20 -1.39 7.23
C GLU A 100 12.51 -2.59 7.91
N ASP A 101 11.28 -2.91 7.52
CA ASP A 101 10.51 -4.02 8.08
C ASP A 101 11.03 -5.36 7.53
N PRO A 102 11.40 -6.32 8.38
CA PRO A 102 11.94 -7.61 7.95
C PRO A 102 10.91 -8.48 7.20
N GLU A 103 9.60 -8.19 7.35
CA GLU A 103 8.55 -8.89 6.61
C GLU A 103 8.25 -8.24 5.25
N LEU A 104 8.93 -7.15 4.91
CA LEU A 104 8.82 -6.56 3.57
C LEU A 104 9.26 -7.59 2.53
N PRO A 105 8.46 -7.85 1.48
CA PRO A 105 8.84 -8.80 0.44
C PRO A 105 10.19 -8.42 -0.20
N GLY A 106 11.13 -9.36 -0.27
CA GLY A 106 12.51 -9.05 -0.70
C GLY A 106 12.61 -8.47 -2.11
N TRP A 107 11.71 -8.84 -3.03
CA TRP A 107 11.63 -8.28 -4.38
C TRP A 107 11.21 -6.81 -4.42
N MET A 108 10.60 -6.28 -3.35
CA MET A 108 10.20 -4.88 -3.30
C MET A 108 11.36 -3.94 -3.04
N SER A 109 12.45 -4.39 -2.40
CA SER A 109 13.59 -3.52 -2.08
C SER A 109 14.19 -2.83 -3.31
N GLU A 110 14.06 -3.47 -4.48
CA GLU A 110 14.49 -2.96 -5.79
C GLU A 110 13.52 -1.95 -6.41
N LEU A 111 12.24 -2.00 -6.00
CA LEU A 111 11.16 -1.17 -6.53
C LEU A 111 10.85 0.06 -5.68
N LEU A 112 11.36 0.10 -4.45
CA LEU A 112 11.10 1.22 -3.55
C LEU A 112 11.76 2.51 -4.07
N PRO A 113 11.06 3.64 -4.07
CA PRO A 113 11.62 4.92 -4.51
C PRO A 113 12.91 5.23 -3.74
N VAL A 114 13.92 5.81 -4.39
CA VAL A 114 15.18 6.17 -3.72
C VAL A 114 14.88 7.13 -2.57
N LYS A 115 15.49 6.90 -1.40
CA LYS A 115 15.30 7.77 -0.22
C LYS A 115 15.73 9.20 -0.63
N PRO A 116 14.86 10.22 -0.54
CA PRO A 116 15.30 11.59 -0.74
C PRO A 116 16.36 11.91 0.31
N ARG A 117 17.47 12.51 -0.13
CA ARG A 117 18.59 12.92 0.73
C ARG A 117 18.21 14.10 1.61
#